data_AF-A0A8S3DLQ7-F1
#
_entry.id   AF-A0A8S3DLQ7-F1
#
_cell.length_a   1.000
_cell.length_b   1.000
_cell.length_c   1.000
_cell.angle_alpha   90.00
_cell.angle_beta   90.00
_cell.angle_gamma   90.00
#
_symmetry.space_group_name_H-M   'P 1'
#
loop_
_entity.id
_entity.type
_entity.pdbx_description
1 polymer ?
#
loop_
_entity_poly.entity_id
_entity_poly.type
_entity_poly.pdbx_seq_one_letter_code
_entity_poly.pdbx_strand_id
1 'polypeptide(L)' 'ENPFRKRIVEVFSSQPDGSLSFEDFLDMMNVFSQNAPKSVKVSYAFKIYRRY' A
#
# COMPACT_ATOMS: atom_id res chain seq x y z
N GLU A 1 -1.78 4.61 -16.50
CA GLU A 1 -2.45 3.98 -15.33
C GLU A 1 -1.48 3.12 -14.56
N ASN A 2 -1.58 3.06 -13.23
CA ASN A 2 -0.76 2.13 -12.43
C ASN A 2 -1.31 0.69 -12.56
N PRO A 3 -0.52 -0.29 -13.06
CA PRO A 3 -0.98 -1.66 -13.25
C PRO A 3 -1.21 -2.42 -11.92
N PHE A 4 -0.62 -1.95 -10.83
CA PHE A 4 -0.77 -2.54 -9.49
C PHE A 4 -1.83 -1.85 -8.64
N ARG A 5 -2.60 -0.91 -9.20
CA ARG A 5 -3.56 -0.09 -8.43
C ARG A 5 -4.49 -0.89 -7.52
N LYS A 6 -5.03 -2.01 -8.01
CA LYS A 6 -5.92 -2.89 -7.22
C LYS A 6 -5.17 -3.51 -6.05
N ARG A 7 -3.98 -4.04 -6.32
CA ARG A 7 -3.16 -4.70 -5.30
C ARG A 7 -2.65 -3.72 -4.24
N ILE A 8 -2.30 -2.51 -4.64
CA ILE A 8 -1.92 -1.44 -3.71
C ILE A 8 -3.08 -1.16 -2.76
N VAL A 9 -4.28 -0.95 -3.29
CA VAL A 9 -5.49 -0.72 -2.50
C VAL A 9 -5.77 -1.90 -1.55
N GLU A 10 -5.72 -3.13 -2.02
CA GLU A 10 -5.89 -4.33 -1.19
C GLU A 10 -4.86 -4.44 -0.05
N VAL A 11 -3.61 -4.03 -0.28
CA VAL A 11 -2.54 -4.11 0.72
C VAL A 11 -2.70 -3.08 1.83
N PHE A 12 -3.27 -1.91 1.52
CA PHE A 12 -3.46 -0.82 2.48
C PHE A 12 -4.87 -0.81 3.10
N SER A 13 -5.85 -1.44 2.47
CA SER A 13 -7.21 -1.54 3.02
C SER A 13 -7.21 -2.33 4.31
N SER A 14 -7.84 -1.76 5.34
CA SER A 14 -8.17 -2.46 6.57
C SER A 14 -9.43 -3.31 6.45
N GLN A 15 -10.17 -3.22 5.34
CA GLN A 15 -11.46 -3.88 5.11
C GLN A 15 -11.36 -5.01 4.09
N PRO A 16 -12.18 -6.08 4.22
CA PRO A 16 -12.17 -7.20 3.28
C PRO A 16 -12.66 -6.86 1.87
N ASP A 17 -13.38 -5.75 1.70
CA ASP A 17 -13.95 -5.30 0.43
C ASP A 17 -12.97 -4.49 -0.43
N GLY A 18 -11.77 -4.20 0.10
CA GLY A 18 -10.76 -3.40 -0.57
C GLY A 18 -11.09 -1.91 -0.63
N SER A 19 -12.02 -1.41 0.20
CA SER A 19 -12.23 0.02 0.37
C SER A 19 -11.13 0.65 1.22
N LEU A 20 -10.75 1.90 0.92
CA LEU A 20 -9.82 2.64 1.78
C LEU A 20 -10.62 3.58 2.68
N SER A 21 -10.44 3.45 3.98
CA SER A 21 -10.78 4.53 4.90
C SER A 21 -9.83 5.73 4.71
N PHE A 22 -10.16 6.86 5.31
CA PHE A 22 -9.25 8.01 5.29
C PHE A 22 -7.90 7.70 5.93
N GLU A 23 -7.90 6.92 7.02
CA GLU A 23 -6.67 6.50 7.70
C GLU A 23 -5.83 5.56 6.83
N ASP A 24 -6.46 4.58 6.17
CA ASP A 24 -5.74 3.68 5.24
C ASP A 24 -5.07 4.47 4.10
N PHE A 25 -5.75 5.52 3.62
CA PHE A 25 -5.20 6.41 2.60
C PHE A 25 -4.02 7.24 3.13
N LEU A 26 -4.10 7.77 4.35
CA LEU A 26 -3.00 8.49 4.99
C LEU A 26 -1.79 7.58 5.20
N ASP A 27 -2.00 6.35 5.66
CA ASP A 27 -0.95 5.35 5.83
C ASP A 27 -0.29 5.00 4.49
N MET A 28 -1.10 4.83 3.45
CA MET A 28 -0.60 4.63 2.09
C MET A 28 0.30 5.78 1.64
N MET A 29 -0.14 7.03 1.82
CA MET A 29 0.64 8.21 1.44
C MET A 29 1.91 8.36 2.29
N ASN A 30 1.85 8.03 3.58
CA ASN A 30 3.01 8.03 4.46
C ASN A 30 4.08 7.04 3.98
N VAL A 31 3.71 5.85 3.54
CA VAL A 31 4.66 4.86 2.99
C VAL A 31 5.25 5.31 1.66
N PHE A 32 4.44 5.91 0.79
CA PHE A 32 4.91 6.39 -0.52
C PHE A 32 5.70 7.71 -0.46
N SER A 33 5.62 8.45 0.65
CA SER A 33 6.40 9.66 0.89
C SER A 33 7.90 9.45 0.68
N GLN A 34 8.60 10.46 0.15
CA GLN A 34 10.06 10.40 -0.02
C GLN A 34 10.79 10.24 1.31
N ASN A 35 10.20 10.74 2.40
CA ASN A 35 10.79 10.70 3.74
C ASN A 35 10.61 9.34 4.46
N ALA A 36 9.85 8.40 3.89
CA ALA A 36 9.62 7.12 4.54
C ALA A 36 10.89 6.26 4.55
N PRO A 37 11.20 5.55 5.67
CA PRO A 37 12.37 4.69 5.75
C PRO A 37 12.39 3.61 4.66
N LYS A 38 13.57 3.33 4.11
CA LYS A 38 13.75 2.32 3.04
C LYS A 38 13.22 0.94 3.45
N SER A 39 13.39 0.54 4.70
CA SER A 39 12.91 -0.73 5.24
C SER A 39 11.39 -0.87 5.14
N VAL A 40 10.64 0.20 5.44
CA VAL A 40 9.18 0.24 5.34
C VAL A 40 8.76 0.11 3.87
N LYS A 41 9.37 0.89 2.97
CA LYS A 41 9.08 0.81 1.53
C LYS A 41 9.32 -0.59 0.97
N VAL A 42 10.42 -1.23 1.35
CA VAL A 42 10.75 -2.59 0.92
C VAL A 42 9.72 -3.61 1.42
N SER A 43 9.29 -3.50 2.69
CA SER A 43 8.24 -4.37 3.25
C SER A 43 6.95 -4.30 2.42
N TYR A 44 6.49 -3.09 2.09
CA TYR A 44 5.29 -2.90 1.26
C TYR A 44 5.51 -3.31 -0.20
N ALA A 45 6.69 -3.08 -0.76
CA ALA A 45 7.02 -3.57 -2.10
C ALA A 45 6.86 -5.11 -2.16
N PHE A 46 7.37 -5.84 -1.17
CA PHE A 46 7.16 -7.29 -1.11
C PHE A 46 5.67 -7.66 -1.05
N LYS A 47 4.84 -6.97 -0.25
CA LYS A 47 3.40 -7.22 -0.19
C LYS A 47 2.69 -6.99 -1.54
N ILE A 48 3.09 -5.95 -2.27
CA ILE A 48 2.49 -5.58 -3.56
C ILE A 48 2.94 -6.52 -4.69
N TYR A 49 4.22 -6.87 -4.74
CA TYR A 49 4.79 -7.66 -5.84
C TYR A 49 4.71 -9.18 -5.64
N ARG A 50 4.60 -9.68 -4.41
CA ARG A 50 4.57 -11.12 -4.14
C ARG A 50 3.25 -11.74 -4.64
N ARG A 51 3.36 -12.59 -5.66
CA ARG A 51 2.30 -13.45 -6.20
C ARG A 51 2.33 -14.84 -5.54
N TYR A 52 1.92 -14.96 -4.28
CA TYR A 52 1.49 -16.22 -3.66
C TYR A 52 0.58 -15.90 -2.49
#